data_AF-A0A5M4D5V3-F1
#
_entry.id   AF-A0A5M4D5V3-F1
#
_cell.length_a   1.000
_cell.length_b   1.000
_cell.length_c   1.000
_cell.angle_alpha   90.00
_cell.angle_beta   90.00
_cell.angle_gamma   90.00
#
_symmetry.space_group_name_H-M   'P 1'
#
loop_
_entity.id
_entity.type
_entity.pdbx_description
1 polymer ?
#
loop_
_entity_poly.entity_id
_entity_poly.type
_entity_poly.pdbx_seq_one_letter_code
_entity_poly.pdbx_strand_id
1 'polypeptide(L)'
;MDPSSTISISVDPGMADAIADQFTLSTDATGQPVRHAAYTSGRGVLAALYETSTGLASAEQDIKRAGLTDPATTDRLRRAATAKMNAARKSASDGLAALQAHVDQINAGIDTELGIQTARTDVNENARAGEIRSFIRSLPQRERAEAIRRAITEGDKAVAAAVLSGGSPFASGITRKELDFARADSEERFCKPAVQLRESIGKMVGLVETAMNATEKRFGPLTGAGDSPAAKAARSLAALEGGAA
;
A
#
# COMPACT_ATOMS: atom_id res chain seq x y z
N MET A 1 -3.14 22.14 29.46
CA MET A 1 -3.41 20.82 28.86
C MET A 1 -2.50 20.67 27.67
N ASP A 2 -1.69 19.61 27.65
CA ASP A 2 -0.79 19.34 26.53
C ASP A 2 -1.64 18.96 25.30
N PRO A 3 -1.56 19.69 24.17
CA PRO A 3 -2.30 19.35 22.95
C PRO A 3 -2.02 17.92 22.45
N SER A 4 -0.88 17.32 22.82
CA SER A 4 -0.52 15.94 22.49
C SER A 4 -1.47 14.90 23.08
N SER A 5 -2.09 15.18 24.24
CA SER A 5 -2.90 14.20 24.99
C SER A 5 -4.26 13.89 24.35
N THR A 6 -4.57 14.51 23.22
CA THR A 6 -5.83 14.30 22.49
C THR A 6 -5.63 13.58 21.15
N ILE A 7 -4.39 13.34 20.71
CA ILE A 7 -4.09 12.72 19.42
C ILE A 7 -4.40 11.22 19.50
N SER A 8 -5.17 10.73 18.53
CA SER A 8 -5.55 9.32 18.45
C SER A 8 -4.29 8.46 18.36
N ILE A 9 -4.27 7.34 19.09
CA ILE A 9 -3.19 6.34 19.02
C ILE A 9 -2.97 5.88 17.57
N SER A 10 -4.00 5.93 16.73
CA SER A 10 -3.99 5.52 15.32
C SER A 10 -3.08 6.34 14.39
N VAL A 11 -2.49 7.45 14.86
CA VAL A 11 -1.54 8.26 14.07
C VAL A 11 -0.10 8.16 14.60
N ASP A 12 0.13 7.38 15.66
CA ASP A 12 1.45 7.26 16.28
C ASP A 12 2.41 6.48 15.35
N PRO A 13 3.58 7.04 14.98
CA PRO A 13 4.59 6.32 14.21
C PRO A 13 5.09 5.04 14.93
N GLY A 14 4.96 4.96 16.25
CA GLY A 14 5.24 3.76 17.04
C GLY A 14 4.38 2.54 16.66
N MET A 15 3.25 2.73 15.98
CA MET A 15 2.46 1.60 15.44
C MET A 15 3.26 0.76 14.42
N ALA A 16 4.22 1.38 13.72
CA ALA A 16 5.11 0.65 12.82
C ALA A 16 6.07 -0.28 13.57
N ASP A 17 6.36 -0.03 14.85
CA ASP A 17 7.29 -0.85 15.63
C ASP A 17 6.77 -2.27 15.85
N ALA A 18 5.44 -2.45 15.92
CA ALA A 18 4.80 -3.76 16.02
C ALA A 18 5.06 -4.68 14.80
N ILE A 19 5.46 -4.11 13.66
CA ILE A 19 5.77 -4.87 12.44
C ILE A 19 7.24 -4.73 12.02
N ALA A 20 8.08 -4.03 12.80
CA ALA A 20 9.44 -3.70 12.39
C ALA A 20 10.32 -4.92 12.11
N ASP A 21 10.20 -5.97 12.91
CA ASP A 21 10.99 -7.19 12.76
C ASP A 21 10.70 -7.91 11.44
N GLN A 22 9.49 -7.76 10.89
CA GLN A 22 9.09 -8.35 9.61
C GLN A 22 9.78 -7.70 8.40
N PHE A 23 10.46 -6.57 8.60
CA PHE A 23 11.25 -5.88 7.58
C PHE A 23 12.76 -6.07 7.74
N THR A 24 13.21 -6.87 8.71
CA THR A 24 14.63 -7.11 8.93
C THR A 24 15.19 -8.02 7.85
N LEU A 25 16.18 -7.53 7.09
CA LEU A 25 16.86 -8.27 6.02
C LEU A 25 18.10 -9.00 6.56
N SER A 26 18.84 -8.36 7.47
CA SER A 26 20.05 -8.89 8.09
C SER A 26 20.37 -8.12 9.37
N THR A 27 21.49 -8.46 10.00
CA THR A 27 22.11 -7.67 11.07
C THR A 27 23.45 -7.13 10.57
N ASP A 28 23.77 -5.90 10.93
CA ASP A 28 25.06 -5.30 10.60
C ASP A 28 26.17 -5.74 11.59
N ALA A 29 27.40 -5.28 11.35
CA ALA A 29 28.56 -5.60 12.19
C ALA A 29 28.43 -5.13 13.66
N THR A 30 27.49 -4.22 13.95
CA THR A 30 27.19 -3.70 15.30
C THR A 30 26.03 -4.43 15.96
N GLY A 31 25.45 -5.43 15.28
CA GLY A 31 24.29 -6.18 15.75
C GLY A 31 22.96 -5.45 15.55
N GLN A 32 22.93 -4.34 14.81
CA GLN A 32 21.70 -3.60 14.53
C GLN A 32 20.95 -4.22 13.33
N PRO A 33 19.61 -4.26 13.37
CA PRO A 33 18.83 -4.81 12.26
C PRO A 33 18.91 -3.89 11.04
N VAL A 34 19.35 -4.44 9.92
CA VAL A 34 19.27 -3.78 8.61
C VAL A 34 17.86 -4.00 8.08
N ARG A 35 17.07 -2.92 8.04
CA ARG A 35 15.66 -2.97 7.62
C ARG A 35 15.51 -2.63 6.15
N HIS A 36 14.51 -3.23 5.51
CA HIS A 36 14.11 -2.92 4.15
C HIS A 36 13.65 -1.45 4.04
N ALA A 37 13.99 -0.78 2.93
CA ALA A 37 13.70 0.64 2.71
C ALA A 37 12.20 0.99 2.80
N ALA A 38 11.31 0.05 2.46
CA ALA A 38 9.88 0.22 2.62
C ALA A 38 9.46 0.51 4.08
N TYR A 39 10.15 -0.06 5.07
CA TYR A 39 9.89 0.23 6.48
C TYR A 39 10.19 1.68 6.81
N THR A 40 11.37 2.18 6.40
CA THR A 40 11.77 3.56 6.65
C THR A 40 10.86 4.55 5.94
N SER A 41 10.45 4.25 4.70
CA SER A 41 9.49 5.07 3.96
C SER A 41 8.13 5.12 4.64
N GLY A 42 7.56 3.96 5.00
CA GLY A 42 6.26 3.90 5.67
C GLY A 42 6.26 4.59 7.05
N ARG A 43 7.31 4.36 7.86
CA ARG A 43 7.48 5.05 9.14
C ARG A 43 7.61 6.56 8.98
N GLY A 44 8.35 7.03 7.96
CA GLY A 44 8.48 8.45 7.66
C GLY A 44 7.13 9.11 7.34
N VAL A 45 6.27 8.43 6.58
CA VAL A 45 4.90 8.90 6.29
C VAL A 45 4.06 8.99 7.56
N LEU A 46 4.11 7.96 8.41
CA LEU A 46 3.40 7.96 9.70
C LEU A 46 3.87 9.12 10.60
N ALA A 47 5.19 9.35 10.67
CA ALA A 47 5.75 10.48 11.43
C ALA A 47 5.27 11.83 10.89
N ALA A 48 5.26 12.02 9.56
CA ALA A 48 4.75 13.24 8.94
C ALA A 48 3.24 13.45 9.20
N LEU A 49 2.43 12.39 9.20
CA LEU A 49 1.01 12.45 9.55
C LEU A 49 0.80 12.81 11.04
N TYR A 50 1.64 12.27 11.93
CA TYR A 50 1.64 12.61 13.34
C TYR A 50 1.99 14.09 13.59
N GLU A 51 3.07 14.57 13.00
CA GLU A 51 3.49 15.99 13.05
C GLU A 51 2.45 16.93 12.43
N THR A 52 1.76 16.46 11.39
CA THR A 52 0.63 17.20 10.83
C THR A 52 -0.51 17.28 11.84
N SER A 53 -0.88 16.16 12.44
CA SER A 53 -1.95 16.04 13.41
C SER A 53 -1.72 16.91 14.66
N THR A 54 -0.50 16.92 15.19
CA THR A 54 -0.12 17.78 16.32
C THR A 54 -0.26 19.26 15.99
N GLY A 55 0.20 19.67 14.80
CA GLY A 55 0.05 21.04 14.34
C GLY A 55 -1.40 21.45 14.07
N LEU A 56 -2.23 20.53 13.53
CA LEU A 56 -3.66 20.78 13.32
C LEU A 56 -4.43 20.87 14.65
N ALA A 57 -4.05 20.07 15.66
CA ALA A 57 -4.61 20.18 17.01
C ALA A 57 -4.28 21.54 17.65
N SER A 58 -3.07 22.05 17.42
CA SER A 58 -2.69 23.40 17.88
C SER A 58 -3.47 24.49 17.14
N ALA A 59 -3.57 24.39 15.81
CA ALA A 59 -4.35 25.32 14.99
C ALA A 59 -5.84 25.32 15.37
N GLU A 60 -6.42 24.18 15.74
CA GLU A 60 -7.78 24.08 16.26
C GLU A 60 -7.97 24.91 17.54
N GLN A 61 -7.02 24.86 18.48
CA GLN A 61 -7.08 25.65 19.70
C GLN A 61 -6.97 27.14 19.40
N ASP A 62 -6.09 27.54 18.49
CA ASP A 62 -5.92 28.93 18.08
C ASP A 62 -7.16 29.47 17.37
N ILE A 63 -7.78 28.67 16.50
CA ILE A 63 -9.06 28.99 15.85
C ILE A 63 -10.17 29.18 16.90
N LYS A 64 -10.25 28.31 17.91
CA LYS A 64 -11.24 28.44 19.00
C LYS A 64 -11.03 29.71 19.82
N ARG A 65 -9.78 30.09 20.09
CA ARG A 65 -9.46 31.34 20.81
C ARG A 65 -9.77 32.58 19.97
N ALA A 66 -9.36 32.60 18.70
CA ALA A 66 -9.55 33.74 17.80
C ALA A 66 -11.01 33.94 17.38
N GLY A 67 -11.80 32.87 17.27
CA GLY A 67 -13.19 32.92 16.83
C GLY A 67 -14.12 33.74 17.71
N LEU A 68 -13.70 34.09 18.92
CA LEU A 68 -14.45 34.97 19.84
C LEU A 68 -14.16 36.46 19.62
N THR A 69 -13.10 36.82 18.90
CA THR A 69 -12.57 38.19 18.87
C THR A 69 -12.23 38.72 17.47
N ASP A 70 -11.82 37.89 16.51
CA ASP A 70 -11.41 38.34 15.17
C ASP A 70 -11.72 37.32 14.06
N PRO A 71 -12.75 37.58 13.23
CA PRO A 71 -13.09 36.75 12.07
C PRO A 71 -11.96 36.65 11.02
N ALA A 72 -11.20 37.72 10.79
CA ALA A 72 -10.17 37.73 9.76
C ALA A 72 -8.99 36.83 10.14
N THR A 73 -8.59 36.85 11.42
CA THR A 73 -7.58 35.92 11.94
C THR A 73 -8.07 34.47 11.90
N THR A 74 -9.34 34.23 12.23
CA THR A 74 -9.96 32.89 12.15
C THR A 74 -9.87 32.32 10.73
N ASP A 75 -10.17 33.12 9.72
CA ASP A 75 -10.11 32.69 8.31
C ASP A 75 -8.67 32.40 7.85
N ARG A 76 -7.69 33.22 8.27
CA ARG A 76 -6.27 32.98 7.98
C ARG A 76 -5.79 31.66 8.57
N LEU A 77 -6.13 31.38 9.82
CA LEU A 77 -5.78 30.13 10.50
C LEU A 77 -6.41 28.91 9.82
N ARG A 78 -7.69 29.02 9.41
CA ARG A 78 -8.35 27.94 8.64
C ARG A 78 -7.65 27.67 7.31
N ARG A 79 -7.28 28.71 6.56
CA ARG A 79 -6.53 28.54 5.30
C ARG A 79 -5.18 27.84 5.52
N ALA A 80 -4.46 28.22 6.57
CA ALA A 80 -3.20 27.57 6.94
C ALA A 80 -3.42 26.08 7.31
N ALA A 81 -4.46 25.78 8.08
CA ALA A 81 -4.83 24.39 8.41
C ALA A 81 -5.20 23.59 7.15
N THR A 82 -5.94 24.17 6.21
CA THR A 82 -6.26 23.53 4.92
C THR A 82 -5.02 23.26 4.09
N ALA A 83 -4.10 24.21 3.99
CA ALA A 83 -2.83 24.01 3.29
C ALA A 83 -2.01 22.86 3.92
N LYS A 84 -1.93 22.82 5.25
CA LYS A 84 -1.23 21.76 5.99
C LYS A 84 -1.88 20.39 5.79
N MET A 85 -3.21 20.29 5.80
CA MET A 85 -3.93 19.05 5.49
C MET A 85 -3.68 18.57 4.06
N ASN A 86 -3.71 19.48 3.07
CA ASN A 86 -3.44 19.12 1.68
C ASN A 86 -1.99 18.64 1.48
N ALA A 87 -1.03 19.27 2.16
CA ALA A 87 0.36 18.81 2.15
C ALA A 87 0.49 17.40 2.76
N ALA A 88 -0.21 17.12 3.86
CA ALA A 88 -0.22 15.80 4.49
C ALA A 88 -0.85 14.72 3.58
N ARG A 89 -1.98 15.03 2.92
CA ARG A 89 -2.59 14.15 1.91
C ARG A 89 -1.63 13.81 0.79
N LYS A 90 -0.94 14.84 0.26
CA LYS A 90 0.06 14.65 -0.78
C LYS A 90 1.21 13.76 -0.29
N SER A 91 1.75 14.05 0.89
CA SER A 91 2.84 13.26 1.48
C SER A 91 2.43 11.79 1.70
N ALA A 92 1.19 11.55 2.17
CA ALA A 92 0.67 10.20 2.35
C ALA A 92 0.49 9.49 1.01
N SER A 93 -0.07 10.17 0.00
CA SER A 93 -0.22 9.64 -1.36
C SER A 93 1.13 9.29 -2.00
N ASP A 94 2.11 10.19 -1.92
CA ASP A 94 3.46 9.96 -2.47
C ASP A 94 4.14 8.78 -1.74
N GLY A 95 3.94 8.68 -0.42
CA GLY A 95 4.43 7.57 0.39
C GLY A 95 3.79 6.22 0.06
N LEU A 96 2.47 6.18 -0.14
CA LEU A 96 1.75 4.98 -0.57
C LEU A 96 2.22 4.53 -1.97
N ALA A 97 2.45 5.47 -2.88
CA ALA A 97 3.00 5.16 -4.20
C ALA A 97 4.42 4.56 -4.10
N ALA A 98 5.27 5.08 -3.19
CA ALA A 98 6.58 4.50 -2.94
C ALA A 98 6.52 3.08 -2.34
N LEU A 99 5.59 2.83 -1.40
CA LEU A 99 5.35 1.49 -0.86
C LEU A 99 4.87 0.52 -1.95
N GLN A 100 3.98 0.97 -2.84
CA GLN A 100 3.52 0.17 -3.98
C GLN A 100 4.67 -0.16 -4.94
N ALA A 101 5.56 0.80 -5.22
CA ALA A 101 6.73 0.54 -6.04
C ALA A 101 7.64 -0.55 -5.46
N HIS A 102 7.75 -0.64 -4.11
CA HIS A 102 8.45 -1.75 -3.47
C HIS A 102 7.73 -3.09 -3.62
N VAL A 103 6.39 -3.12 -3.56
CA VAL A 103 5.61 -4.33 -3.86
C VAL A 103 5.86 -4.80 -5.29
N ASP A 104 5.89 -3.88 -6.24
CA ASP A 104 6.13 -4.19 -7.66
C ASP A 104 7.55 -4.73 -7.87
N GLN A 105 8.55 -4.15 -7.21
CA GLN A 105 9.93 -4.66 -7.20
C GLN A 105 10.01 -6.08 -6.64
N ILE A 106 9.30 -6.37 -5.54
CA ILE A 106 9.26 -7.71 -4.96
C ILE A 106 8.58 -8.70 -5.90
N ASN A 107 7.47 -8.33 -6.53
CA ASN A 107 6.79 -9.18 -7.50
C ASN A 107 7.68 -9.49 -8.72
N ALA A 108 8.44 -8.51 -9.21
CA ALA A 108 9.43 -8.74 -10.27
C ALA A 108 10.57 -9.66 -9.80
N GLY A 109 11.03 -9.50 -8.55
CA GLY A 109 12.00 -10.40 -7.92
C GLY A 109 11.48 -11.83 -7.78
N ILE A 110 10.21 -12.01 -7.39
CA ILE A 110 9.53 -13.31 -7.34
C ILE A 110 9.47 -13.93 -8.74
N ASP A 111 9.07 -13.18 -9.77
CA ASP A 111 8.98 -13.69 -11.14
C ASP A 111 10.37 -14.10 -11.68
N THR A 112 11.42 -13.36 -11.29
CA THR A 112 12.82 -13.68 -11.60
C THR A 112 13.25 -14.94 -10.87
N GLU A 113 13.00 -15.01 -9.56
CA GLU A 113 13.33 -16.16 -8.73
C GLU A 113 12.64 -17.39 -9.30
N LEU A 114 11.34 -17.37 -9.56
CA LEU A 114 10.57 -18.46 -10.17
C LEU A 114 11.01 -18.82 -11.61
N GLY A 115 11.91 -18.06 -12.24
CA GLY A 115 12.40 -18.33 -13.60
C GLY A 115 11.35 -18.06 -14.68
N ILE A 116 10.28 -17.33 -14.37
CA ILE A 116 9.16 -17.08 -15.29
C ILE A 116 9.63 -16.28 -16.50
N GLN A 117 10.46 -15.26 -16.28
CA GLN A 117 10.99 -14.43 -17.35
C GLN A 117 11.92 -15.22 -18.26
N THR A 118 12.80 -16.05 -17.70
CA THR A 118 13.70 -16.91 -18.46
C THR A 118 12.92 -17.89 -19.33
N ALA A 119 11.93 -18.60 -18.76
CA ALA A 119 11.05 -19.50 -19.50
C ALA A 119 10.20 -18.81 -20.58
N ARG A 120 10.06 -17.48 -20.54
CA ARG A 120 9.36 -16.70 -21.57
C ARG A 120 10.29 -16.19 -22.68
N THR A 121 11.51 -15.81 -22.33
CA THR A 121 12.38 -15.00 -23.21
C THR A 121 13.56 -15.76 -23.78
N ASP A 122 14.10 -16.75 -23.07
CA ASP A 122 15.15 -17.62 -23.58
C ASP A 122 14.55 -18.68 -24.52
N VAL A 123 15.15 -18.87 -25.69
CA VAL A 123 14.60 -19.75 -26.73
C VAL A 123 14.57 -21.22 -26.29
N ASN A 124 15.63 -21.68 -25.63
CA ASN A 124 15.74 -23.09 -25.21
C ASN A 124 14.83 -23.38 -24.03
N GLU A 125 14.83 -22.48 -23.03
CA GLU A 125 13.94 -22.62 -21.88
C GLU A 125 12.47 -22.46 -22.27
N ASN A 126 12.16 -21.61 -23.27
CA ASN A 126 10.80 -21.48 -23.78
C ASN A 126 10.31 -22.74 -24.50
N ALA A 127 11.17 -23.37 -25.29
CA ALA A 127 10.86 -24.65 -25.95
C ALA A 127 10.58 -25.74 -24.90
N ARG A 128 11.47 -25.88 -23.91
CA ARG A 128 11.32 -26.82 -22.80
C ARG A 128 10.06 -26.55 -21.97
N ALA A 129 9.76 -25.28 -21.69
CA ALA A 129 8.52 -24.88 -21.03
C ALA A 129 7.29 -25.23 -21.89
N GLY A 130 7.40 -25.14 -23.21
CA GLY A 130 6.36 -25.59 -24.16
C GLY A 130 6.08 -27.08 -24.05
N GLU A 131 7.13 -27.91 -23.99
CA GLU A 131 7.02 -29.36 -23.81
C GLU A 131 6.33 -29.72 -22.49
N ILE A 132 6.73 -29.07 -21.38
CA ILE A 132 6.12 -29.27 -20.06
C ILE A 132 4.63 -28.91 -20.08
N ARG A 133 4.26 -27.76 -20.66
CA ARG A 133 2.85 -27.36 -20.79
C ARG A 133 2.05 -28.33 -21.66
N SER A 134 2.64 -28.81 -22.76
CA SER A 134 2.03 -29.81 -23.65
C SER A 134 1.77 -31.12 -22.91
N PHE A 135 2.76 -31.59 -22.13
CA PHE A 135 2.61 -32.77 -21.27
C PHE A 135 1.47 -32.59 -20.27
N ILE A 136 1.43 -31.48 -19.53
CA ILE A 136 0.33 -31.21 -18.58
C ILE A 136 -1.02 -31.19 -19.31
N ARG A 137 -1.10 -30.54 -20.47
CA ARG A 137 -2.34 -30.47 -21.25
C ARG A 137 -2.78 -31.84 -21.77
N SER A 138 -1.85 -32.77 -21.99
CA SER A 138 -2.17 -34.14 -22.42
C SER A 138 -2.81 -34.99 -21.31
N LEU A 139 -2.64 -34.62 -20.04
CA LEU A 139 -3.28 -35.30 -18.91
C LEU A 139 -4.81 -35.10 -18.93
N PRO A 140 -5.58 -36.04 -18.34
CA PRO A 140 -7.01 -35.84 -18.09
C PRO A 140 -7.26 -34.52 -17.37
N GLN A 141 -8.29 -33.77 -17.77
CA GLN A 141 -8.54 -32.42 -17.25
C GLN A 141 -8.55 -32.36 -15.71
N ARG A 142 -9.16 -33.36 -15.07
CA ARG A 142 -9.26 -33.47 -13.60
C ARG A 142 -7.92 -33.68 -12.87
N GLU A 143 -6.88 -34.11 -13.59
CA GLU A 143 -5.56 -34.48 -13.02
C GLU A 143 -4.51 -33.37 -13.20
N ARG A 144 -4.76 -32.40 -14.09
CA ARG A 144 -3.80 -31.34 -14.46
C ARG A 144 -3.37 -30.49 -13.27
N ALA A 145 -4.34 -29.96 -12.52
CA ALA A 145 -4.06 -29.10 -11.38
C ALA A 145 -3.32 -29.84 -10.26
N GLU A 146 -3.67 -31.11 -10.02
CA GLU A 146 -2.99 -31.94 -9.02
C GLU A 146 -1.55 -32.26 -9.45
N ALA A 147 -1.32 -32.59 -10.72
CA ALA A 147 0.02 -32.82 -11.25
C ALA A 147 0.93 -31.59 -11.08
N ILE A 148 0.42 -30.39 -11.37
CA ILE A 148 1.14 -29.13 -11.16
C ILE A 148 1.47 -28.94 -9.68
N ARG A 149 0.48 -29.07 -8.79
CA ARG A 149 0.68 -28.89 -7.35
C ARG A 149 1.70 -29.89 -6.78
N ARG A 150 1.64 -31.15 -7.22
CA ARG A 150 2.58 -32.19 -6.80
C ARG A 150 4.00 -31.84 -7.22
N ALA A 151 4.20 -31.45 -8.48
CA ALA A 151 5.50 -31.02 -8.99
C ALA A 151 6.07 -29.84 -8.20
N ILE A 152 5.26 -28.82 -7.91
CA ILE A 152 5.66 -27.69 -7.06
C ILE A 152 6.09 -28.18 -5.66
N THR A 153 5.29 -29.05 -5.04
CA THR A 153 5.56 -29.58 -3.69
C THR A 153 6.89 -30.34 -3.66
N GLU A 154 7.14 -31.16 -4.68
CA GLU A 154 8.38 -31.92 -4.88
C GLU A 154 9.59 -31.03 -5.20
N GLY A 155 9.38 -29.73 -5.45
CA GLY A 155 10.44 -28.76 -5.72
C GLY A 155 10.79 -28.60 -7.19
N ASP A 156 9.95 -29.10 -8.11
CA ASP A 156 10.13 -28.92 -9.55
C ASP A 156 9.76 -27.49 -9.97
N LYS A 157 10.76 -26.61 -9.87
CA LYS A 157 10.68 -25.21 -10.26
C LYS A 157 10.50 -25.02 -11.76
N ALA A 158 10.93 -25.97 -12.59
CA ALA A 158 10.78 -25.88 -14.04
C ALA A 158 9.31 -26.04 -14.44
N VAL A 159 8.55 -26.92 -13.78
CA VAL A 159 7.11 -27.03 -13.97
C VAL A 159 6.39 -25.74 -13.57
N ALA A 160 6.73 -25.16 -12.41
CA ALA A 160 6.19 -23.88 -11.97
C ALA A 160 6.45 -22.76 -12.99
N ALA A 161 7.70 -22.60 -13.40
CA ALA A 161 8.12 -21.61 -14.40
C ALA A 161 7.38 -21.81 -15.73
N ALA A 162 7.28 -23.05 -16.20
CA ALA A 162 6.63 -23.38 -17.46
C ALA A 162 5.14 -23.06 -17.45
N VAL A 163 4.43 -23.40 -16.39
CA VAL A 163 2.99 -23.12 -16.25
C VAL A 163 2.72 -21.61 -16.16
N LEU A 164 3.53 -20.88 -15.38
CA LEU A 164 3.33 -19.44 -15.13
C LEU A 164 3.81 -18.55 -16.29
N SER A 165 4.84 -18.96 -17.04
CA SER A 165 5.40 -18.19 -18.16
C SER A 165 4.46 -18.06 -19.36
N GLY A 166 3.58 -19.05 -19.58
CA GLY A 166 2.65 -19.10 -20.72
C GLY A 166 1.63 -17.97 -20.77
N GLY A 167 1.49 -17.17 -19.69
CA GLY A 167 0.63 -15.98 -19.62
C GLY A 167 -0.89 -16.26 -19.63
N SER A 168 -1.29 -17.43 -20.10
CA SER A 168 -2.68 -17.87 -20.23
C SER A 168 -2.87 -19.28 -19.66
N PRO A 169 -3.91 -19.52 -18.85
CA PRO A 169 -4.19 -20.84 -18.28
C PRO A 169 -4.53 -21.88 -19.38
N PHE A 170 -4.94 -21.43 -20.56
CA PHE A 170 -5.23 -22.30 -21.72
C PHE A 170 -3.99 -23.03 -22.25
N ALA A 171 -2.78 -22.48 -22.07
CA ALA A 171 -1.56 -23.10 -22.56
C ALA A 171 -1.31 -24.48 -21.89
N SER A 172 -1.66 -24.60 -20.61
CA SER A 172 -1.61 -25.85 -19.83
C SER A 172 -2.97 -26.56 -19.72
N GLY A 173 -4.01 -26.00 -20.34
CA GLY A 173 -5.37 -26.54 -20.28
C GLY A 173 -5.99 -26.52 -18.86
N ILE A 174 -5.62 -25.53 -18.04
CA ILE A 174 -6.18 -25.32 -16.70
C ILE A 174 -7.11 -24.10 -16.70
N THR A 175 -7.83 -23.90 -15.59
CA THR A 175 -8.64 -22.72 -15.33
C THR A 175 -7.79 -21.56 -14.79
N ARG A 176 -8.34 -20.34 -14.80
CA ARG A 176 -7.64 -19.18 -14.20
C ARG A 176 -7.39 -19.37 -12.70
N LYS A 177 -8.39 -19.88 -11.99
CA LYS A 177 -8.31 -20.14 -10.55
C LYS A 177 -7.19 -21.15 -10.22
N GLU A 178 -7.03 -22.19 -11.03
CA GLU A 178 -5.94 -23.17 -10.86
C GLU A 178 -4.57 -22.56 -11.15
N LEU A 179 -4.45 -21.67 -12.14
CA LEU A 179 -3.22 -20.92 -12.38
C LEU A 179 -2.87 -20.00 -11.19
N ASP A 180 -3.86 -19.33 -10.62
CA ASP A 180 -3.67 -18.47 -9.45
C ASP A 180 -3.23 -19.30 -8.23
N PHE A 181 -3.79 -20.51 -8.03
CA PHE A 181 -3.31 -21.44 -7.01
C PHE A 181 -1.89 -21.94 -7.28
N ALA A 182 -1.56 -22.30 -8.52
CA ALA A 182 -0.21 -22.71 -8.88
C ALA A 182 0.81 -21.58 -8.60
N ARG A 183 0.43 -20.32 -8.83
CA ARG A 183 1.27 -19.16 -8.46
C ARG A 183 1.45 -19.08 -6.96
N ALA A 184 0.36 -19.11 -6.18
CA ALA A 184 0.43 -19.05 -4.72
C ALA A 184 1.28 -20.20 -4.13
N ASP A 185 1.06 -21.44 -4.59
CA ASP A 185 1.82 -22.62 -4.16
C ASP A 185 3.32 -22.47 -4.52
N SER A 186 3.63 -21.93 -5.71
CA SER A 186 5.02 -21.70 -6.13
C SER A 186 5.70 -20.59 -5.33
N GLU A 187 4.99 -19.49 -5.06
CA GLU A 187 5.49 -18.38 -4.26
C GLU A 187 5.79 -18.82 -2.82
N GLU A 188 4.89 -19.56 -2.18
CA GLU A 188 5.13 -20.09 -0.82
C GLU A 188 6.28 -21.11 -0.80
N ARG A 189 6.40 -21.95 -1.84
CA ARG A 189 7.43 -23.00 -1.89
C ARG A 189 8.83 -22.45 -2.15
N PHE A 190 8.97 -21.50 -3.07
CA PHE A 190 10.25 -21.07 -3.61
C PHE A 190 10.64 -19.65 -3.22
N CYS A 191 9.68 -18.79 -2.85
CA CYS A 191 9.88 -17.35 -2.65
C CYS A 191 9.40 -16.87 -1.27
N LYS A 192 9.32 -17.76 -0.27
CA LYS A 192 8.73 -17.46 1.04
C LYS A 192 9.20 -16.15 1.69
N PRO A 193 10.50 -15.82 1.76
CA PRO A 193 10.93 -14.55 2.36
C PRO A 193 10.39 -13.33 1.61
N ALA A 194 10.33 -13.40 0.27
CA ALA A 194 9.80 -12.31 -0.56
C ALA A 194 8.28 -12.15 -0.36
N VAL A 195 7.53 -13.25 -0.26
CA VAL A 195 6.09 -13.23 0.06
C VAL A 195 5.85 -12.58 1.41
N GLN A 196 6.61 -12.98 2.44
CA GLN A 196 6.50 -12.40 3.78
C GLN A 196 6.80 -10.90 3.79
N LEU A 197 7.81 -10.46 3.05
CA LEU A 197 8.13 -9.03 2.92
C LEU A 197 7.00 -8.27 2.20
N ARG A 198 6.44 -8.82 1.12
CA ARG A 198 5.31 -8.24 0.39
C ARG A 198 4.08 -8.07 1.31
N GLU A 199 3.76 -9.09 2.10
CA GLU A 199 2.67 -9.02 3.08
C GLU A 199 2.93 -7.96 4.16
N SER A 200 4.18 -7.85 4.62
CA SER A 200 4.59 -6.85 5.62
C SER A 200 4.43 -5.43 5.10
N ILE A 201 4.76 -5.18 3.82
CA ILE A 201 4.49 -3.91 3.15
C ILE A 201 2.97 -3.65 3.07
N GLY A 202 2.16 -4.67 2.76
CA GLY A 202 0.70 -4.55 2.80
C GLY A 202 0.16 -4.11 4.18
N LYS A 203 0.74 -4.63 5.27
CA LYS A 203 0.41 -4.16 6.64
C LYS A 203 0.81 -2.69 6.84
N MET A 204 1.98 -2.28 6.37
CA MET A 204 2.43 -0.89 6.45
C MET A 204 1.51 0.06 5.67
N VAL A 205 1.06 -0.33 4.48
CA VAL A 205 0.05 0.42 3.70
C VAL A 205 -1.22 0.60 4.53
N GLY A 206 -1.75 -0.47 5.12
CA GLY A 206 -2.95 -0.39 5.97
C GLY A 206 -2.78 0.53 7.18
N LEU A 207 -1.59 0.57 7.80
CA LEU A 207 -1.29 1.51 8.88
C LEU A 207 -1.32 2.96 8.40
N VAL A 208 -0.69 3.26 7.26
CA VAL A 208 -0.68 4.61 6.66
C VAL A 208 -2.08 5.07 6.30
N GLU A 209 -2.89 4.21 5.66
CA GLU A 209 -4.28 4.52 5.31
C GLU A 209 -5.13 4.77 6.57
N THR A 210 -4.96 3.96 7.61
CA THR A 210 -5.66 4.14 8.89
C THR A 210 -5.30 5.47 9.55
N ALA A 211 -4.01 5.82 9.56
CA ALA A 211 -3.53 7.08 10.11
C ALA A 211 -4.04 8.29 9.32
N MET A 212 -4.02 8.22 7.99
CA MET A 212 -4.56 9.26 7.11
C MET A 212 -6.06 9.44 7.35
N ASN A 213 -6.84 8.37 7.33
CA ASN A 213 -8.29 8.41 7.56
C ASN A 213 -8.63 8.98 8.94
N ALA A 214 -7.86 8.63 9.99
CA ALA A 214 -8.05 9.19 11.32
C ALA A 214 -7.77 10.70 11.36
N THR A 215 -6.72 11.14 10.68
CA THR A 215 -6.33 12.55 10.57
C THR A 215 -7.42 13.35 9.85
N GLU A 216 -7.90 12.86 8.71
CA GLU A 216 -8.96 13.49 7.93
C GLU A 216 -10.29 13.55 8.67
N LYS A 217 -10.69 12.44 9.30
CA LYS A 217 -11.93 12.38 10.08
C LYS A 217 -11.93 13.40 11.21
N ARG A 218 -10.79 13.56 11.90
CA ARG A 218 -10.69 14.49 13.02
C ARG A 218 -10.65 15.94 12.57
N PHE A 219 -9.80 16.27 11.60
CA PHE A 219 -9.49 17.66 11.28
C PHE A 219 -10.15 18.15 9.97
N GLY A 220 -10.84 17.29 9.22
CA GLY A 220 -11.63 17.68 8.06
C GLY A 220 -12.66 18.79 8.31
N PRO A 221 -13.36 18.82 9.47
CA PRO A 221 -14.23 19.94 9.82
C PRO A 221 -13.51 21.29 9.96
N LEU A 222 -12.25 21.30 10.41
CA LEU A 222 -11.45 22.53 10.58
C LEU A 222 -11.07 23.17 9.25
N THR A 223 -10.84 22.36 8.22
CA THR A 223 -10.44 22.84 6.89
C THR A 223 -11.61 23.35 6.06
N GLY A 224 -12.83 23.36 6.62
CA GLY A 224 -13.99 24.05 6.05
C GLY A 224 -14.57 23.40 4.79
N ALA A 225 -14.29 22.13 4.53
CA ALA A 225 -14.78 21.44 3.33
C ALA A 225 -16.32 21.29 3.28
N GLY A 226 -17.04 21.51 4.39
CA GLY A 226 -18.49 21.41 4.44
C GLY A 226 -19.23 22.73 4.62
N ASP A 227 -18.89 23.51 5.65
CA ASP A 227 -19.96 24.20 6.40
C ASP A 227 -19.58 25.54 7.04
N SER A 228 -18.63 26.31 6.48
CA SER A 228 -18.46 27.67 7.01
C SER A 228 -19.71 28.51 6.71
N PRO A 229 -20.22 29.32 7.66
CA PRO A 229 -21.34 30.23 7.40
C PRO A 229 -21.08 31.14 6.19
N ALA A 230 -19.83 31.53 5.96
CA ALA A 230 -19.40 32.27 4.78
C ALA A 230 -19.52 31.45 3.47
N ALA A 231 -19.17 30.16 3.47
CA ALA A 231 -19.33 29.28 2.30
C ALA A 231 -20.80 28.87 2.07
N LYS A 232 -21.63 28.82 3.13
CA LYS A 232 -23.09 28.70 2.99
C LYS A 232 -23.69 30.00 2.44
N ALA A 233 -23.28 31.16 2.97
CA ALA A 233 -23.70 32.48 2.51
C ALA A 233 -23.32 32.74 1.05
N ALA A 234 -22.09 32.41 0.64
CA ALA A 234 -21.63 32.54 -0.74
C ALA A 234 -22.38 31.60 -1.69
N ARG A 235 -22.71 30.37 -1.28
CA ARG A 235 -23.56 29.46 -2.06
C ARG A 235 -25.00 29.95 -2.16
N SER A 236 -25.56 30.50 -1.09
CA SER A 236 -26.91 31.10 -1.13
C SER A 236 -26.94 32.38 -1.97
N LEU A 237 -25.89 33.20 -1.97
CA LEU A 237 -25.77 34.39 -2.83
C LEU A 237 -25.64 33.99 -4.30
N ALA A 238 -24.77 33.03 -4.64
CA ALA A 238 -24.64 32.53 -6.00
C ALA A 238 -25.94 31.87 -6.52
N ALA A 239 -26.70 31.20 -5.64
CA ALA A 239 -28.00 30.63 -5.98
C ALA A 239 -29.08 31.70 -6.21
N LEU A 240 -29.01 32.85 -5.53
CA LEU A 240 -29.91 33.99 -5.75
C LEU A 240 -29.55 34.76 -7.03
N GLU A 241 -28.26 34.92 -7.32
CA GLU A 241 -27.79 35.59 -8.55
C GLU A 241 -28.03 34.75 -9.81
N GLY A 242 -27.98 33.42 -9.73
CA GLY A 242 -28.32 32.52 -10.84
C GLY A 242 -29.82 32.23 -10.99
N GLY A 243 -30.66 32.65 -10.02
CA GLY A 243 -32.11 32.45 -10.02
C GLY A 243 -32.93 33.65 -10.48
N ALA A 244 -32.29 34.76 -10.84
CA ALA A 244 -32.93 35.92 -11.46
C ALA A 244 -32.92 35.78 -12.99
N ALA A 245 -33.86 34.98 -13.50
CA ALA A 245 -34.31 35.02 -14.89
C ALA A 245 -35.78 35.45 -14.92
#